data_AF-D0USL9-F1
#
_entry.id   AF-D0USL9-F1
#
_cell.length_a   1.000
_cell.length_b   1.000
_cell.length_c   1.000
_cell.angle_alpha   90.00
_cell.angle_beta   90.00
_cell.angle_gamma   90.00
#
_symmetry.space_group_name_H-M   'P 1'
#
loop_
_entity.id
_entity.type
_entity.pdbx_description
1 polymer ?
#
loop_
_entity_poly.entity_id
_entity_poly.type
_entity_poly.pdbx_seq_one_letter_code
_entity_poly.pdbx_strand_id
1 'polypeptide(L)'
;EACDLLMEIERLDLLDSYVDESTYPRVCLYLTSCVPYVPEPDNTTLLKIALDIFRRFNQYPQALRLALQLNDMKLIENIFRSCPDLSTQKQLAFMLGRQQIYLDLGEDPDDFDDLTEIMSNT
;
A
#
# COMPACT_ATOMS: atom_id res chain seq x y z
N GLU A 1 -4.29 -18.86 13.05
CA GLU A 1 -5.06 -20.08 12.78
C GLU A 1 -5.97 -19.96 11.56
N ALA A 2 -7.05 -19.16 11.57
CA ALA A 2 -7.90 -19.04 10.37
C ALA A 2 -7.16 -18.48 9.14
N CYS A 3 -6.28 -17.49 9.33
CA CYS A 3 -5.44 -16.96 8.24
C CYS A 3 -4.47 -18.01 7.68
N ASP A 4 -3.97 -18.92 8.52
CA ASP A 4 -3.04 -19.98 8.12
C ASP A 4 -3.77 -20.99 7.25
N LEU A 5 -4.95 -21.41 7.70
CA LEU A 5 -5.81 -22.30 6.94
C LEU A 5 -6.17 -21.69 5.57
N LEU A 6 -6.55 -20.41 5.53
CA LEU A 6 -6.88 -19.70 4.29
C LEU A 6 -5.67 -19.57 3.35
N MET A 7 -4.46 -19.46 3.91
CA MET A 7 -3.23 -19.45 3.14
C MET A 7 -2.92 -20.84 2.56
N GLU A 8 -3.08 -21.91 3.36
CA GLU A 8 -2.86 -23.30 2.92
C GLU A 8 -3.83 -23.76 1.83
N ILE A 9 -5.08 -23.29 1.85
CA ILE A 9 -6.08 -23.62 0.83
C ILE A 9 -6.15 -22.59 -0.31
N GLU A 10 -5.25 -21.60 -0.34
CA GLU A 10 -5.19 -20.53 -1.35
C GLU A 10 -6.49 -19.72 -1.50
N ARG A 11 -7.28 -19.59 -0.43
CA ARG A 11 -8.57 -18.85 -0.42
C ARG A 11 -8.51 -17.56 0.39
N LEU A 12 -7.43 -16.80 0.19
CA LEU A 12 -7.26 -15.50 0.84
C LEU A 12 -8.27 -14.44 0.35
N ASP A 13 -8.99 -14.69 -0.75
CA ASP A 13 -10.13 -13.89 -1.19
C ASP A 13 -11.24 -13.81 -0.14
N LEU A 14 -11.44 -14.88 0.63
CA LEU A 14 -12.43 -14.91 1.69
C LEU A 14 -12.09 -13.96 2.83
N LEU A 15 -10.81 -13.63 2.99
CA LEU A 15 -10.32 -12.83 4.09
C LEU A 15 -10.90 -11.41 4.07
N ASP A 16 -11.17 -10.86 2.88
CA ASP A 16 -11.85 -9.57 2.75
C ASP A 16 -13.25 -9.59 3.40
N SER A 17 -13.99 -10.71 3.30
CA SER A 17 -15.33 -10.80 3.91
C SER A 17 -15.34 -10.89 5.44
N TYR A 18 -14.23 -11.26 6.07
CA TYR A 18 -14.13 -11.51 7.52
C TYR A 18 -13.20 -10.52 8.26
N VAL A 19 -12.57 -9.59 7.55
CA VAL A 19 -11.73 -8.56 8.17
C VAL A 19 -12.56 -7.33 8.50
N ASP A 20 -12.48 -6.93 9.77
CA ASP A 20 -13.12 -5.76 10.35
C ASP A 20 -12.05 -4.76 10.83
N GLU A 21 -12.49 -3.57 11.23
CA GLU A 21 -11.61 -2.49 11.71
C GLU A 21 -10.72 -2.91 12.90
N SER A 22 -11.22 -3.81 13.75
CA SER A 22 -10.46 -4.31 14.91
C SER A 22 -9.44 -5.39 14.58
N THR A 23 -9.61 -6.10 13.46
CA THR A 23 -8.83 -7.29 13.10
C THR A 23 -7.83 -7.03 11.97
N TYR A 24 -8.12 -6.09 11.05
CA TYR A 24 -7.23 -5.78 9.92
C TYR A 24 -5.78 -5.48 10.33
N PRO A 25 -5.46 -4.77 11.44
CA PRO A 25 -4.06 -4.44 11.74
C PRO A 25 -3.25 -5.70 12.04
N ARG A 26 -3.87 -6.66 12.74
CA ARG A 26 -3.22 -7.93 13.09
C ARG A 26 -3.08 -8.82 11.87
N VAL A 27 -4.10 -8.86 11.03
CA VAL A 27 -4.07 -9.69 9.82
C VAL A 27 -3.06 -9.17 8.80
N CYS A 28 -3.05 -7.86 8.52
CA CYS A 28 -2.06 -7.28 7.62
C CYS A 28 -0.63 -7.41 8.17
N LEU A 29 -0.43 -7.25 9.48
CA LEU A 29 0.88 -7.49 10.10
C LEU A 29 1.33 -8.94 9.92
N TYR A 30 0.43 -9.89 10.14
CA TYR A 30 0.68 -11.31 9.94
C TYR A 30 1.07 -11.60 8.48
N LEU A 31 0.24 -11.19 7.51
CA LEU A 31 0.50 -11.38 6.08
C LEU A 31 1.85 -10.77 5.67
N THR A 32 2.14 -9.53 6.08
CA THR A 32 3.41 -8.85 5.77
C THR A 32 4.61 -9.58 6.38
N SER A 33 4.46 -10.15 7.58
CA SER A 33 5.53 -10.93 8.24
C SER A 33 5.80 -12.26 7.55
N CYS A 34 4.81 -12.85 6.86
CA CYS A 34 4.96 -14.08 6.10
C CYS A 34 5.68 -13.88 4.76
N VAL A 35 5.61 -12.69 4.16
CA VAL A 35 6.17 -12.37 2.83
C VAL A 35 7.64 -12.85 2.64
N PRO A 36 8.59 -12.63 3.57
CA PRO A 36 9.98 -13.07 3.40
C PRO A 36 10.17 -14.58 3.44
N TYR A 37 9.19 -15.33 3.93
CA TYR A 37 9.25 -16.78 4.10
C TYR A 37 8.51 -17.55 3.00
N VAL A 38 7.82 -16.83 2.12
CA VAL A 38 7.01 -17.39 1.04
C VAL A 38 7.73 -17.13 -0.28
N PRO A 39 7.88 -18.14 -1.16
CA PRO A 39 8.52 -17.96 -2.46
C PRO A 39 7.67 -17.11 -3.41
N GLU A 40 8.31 -16.58 -4.45
CA GLU A 40 7.59 -16.06 -5.62
C GLU A 40 6.89 -17.22 -6.36
N PRO A 41 5.64 -17.04 -6.83
CA PRO A 41 4.87 -15.80 -6.93
C PRO A 41 3.94 -15.51 -5.73
N ASP A 42 3.83 -16.42 -4.76
CA ASP A 42 2.83 -16.34 -3.69
C ASP A 42 3.07 -15.15 -2.76
N ASN A 43 4.33 -14.75 -2.56
CA ASN A 43 4.69 -13.54 -1.82
C ASN A 43 4.04 -12.26 -2.40
N THR A 44 3.93 -12.17 -3.72
CA THR A 44 3.38 -11.04 -4.48
C THR A 44 1.88 -11.01 -4.31
N THR A 45 1.24 -12.18 -4.33
CA THR A 45 -0.19 -12.34 -4.05
C THR A 45 -0.51 -11.89 -2.62
N LEU A 46 0.29 -12.33 -1.63
CA LEU A 46 0.13 -11.91 -0.24
C LEU A 46 0.25 -10.39 -0.06
N LEU A 47 1.25 -9.77 -0.69
CA LEU A 47 1.44 -8.32 -0.66
C LEU A 47 0.26 -7.56 -1.28
N LYS A 48 -0.27 -8.04 -2.41
CA LYS A 48 -1.44 -7.43 -3.07
C LYS A 48 -2.69 -7.49 -2.18
N ILE A 49 -2.95 -8.64 -1.56
CA ILE A 49 -4.10 -8.80 -0.66
C ILE A 49 -3.96 -7.93 0.58
N ALA A 50 -2.78 -7.89 1.21
CA ALA A 50 -2.52 -7.02 2.34
C ALA A 50 -2.68 -5.53 1.98
N LEU A 51 -2.27 -5.14 0.77
CA LEU A 51 -2.43 -3.80 0.22
C LEU A 51 -3.91 -3.45 0.03
N ASP A 52 -4.71 -4.35 -0.56
CA ASP A 52 -6.14 -4.12 -0.78
C ASP A 52 -6.89 -3.94 0.54
N ILE A 53 -6.56 -4.73 1.56
CA ILE A 53 -7.10 -4.57 2.92
C ILE A 53 -6.72 -3.20 3.48
N PHE A 54 -5.44 -2.78 3.40
CA PHE A 54 -5.04 -1.47 3.88
C PHE A 54 -5.78 -0.33 3.16
N ARG A 55 -6.00 -0.43 1.85
CA ARG A 55 -6.77 0.56 1.09
C ARG A 55 -8.23 0.62 1.54
N ARG A 56 -8.86 -0.51 1.79
CA ARG A 56 -10.25 -0.58 2.28
C ARG A 56 -10.44 0.14 3.63
N PHE A 57 -9.44 0.08 4.51
CA PHE A 57 -9.44 0.78 5.81
C PHE A 57 -8.78 2.17 5.76
N ASN A 58 -8.61 2.76 4.56
CA ASN A 58 -8.03 4.09 4.35
C ASN A 58 -6.60 4.28 4.92
N GLN A 59 -5.83 3.20 5.02
CA GLN A 59 -4.45 3.20 5.51
C GLN A 59 -3.46 3.37 4.35
N TYR A 60 -3.46 4.57 3.76
CA TYR A 60 -2.66 4.88 2.57
C TYR A 60 -1.13 4.78 2.78
N PRO A 61 -0.53 5.23 3.90
CA PRO A 61 0.91 5.08 4.14
C PRO A 61 1.41 3.64 4.11
N GLN A 62 0.66 2.74 4.75
CA GLN A 62 0.99 1.32 4.82
C GLN A 62 0.77 0.66 3.45
N ALA A 63 -0.32 1.00 2.77
CA ALA A 63 -0.58 0.54 1.40
C ALA A 63 0.55 0.97 0.43
N LEU A 64 0.99 2.23 0.51
CA LEU A 64 2.08 2.75 -0.31
C LEU A 64 3.38 1.99 -0.06
N ARG A 65 3.70 1.70 1.21
CA ARG A 65 4.89 0.91 1.57
C ARG A 65 4.87 -0.47 0.92
N LEU A 66 3.71 -1.14 0.89
CA LEU A 66 3.58 -2.44 0.21
C LEU A 66 3.67 -2.30 -1.31
N ALA A 67 3.07 -1.25 -1.89
CA ALA A 67 3.17 -0.96 -3.32
C ALA A 67 4.61 -0.71 -3.78
N LEU A 68 5.40 -0.04 -2.93
CA LEU A 68 6.84 0.17 -3.14
C LEU A 68 7.62 -1.14 -3.13
N GLN A 69 7.29 -2.07 -2.23
CA GLN A 69 7.90 -3.41 -2.22
C GLN A 69 7.55 -4.22 -3.47
N LEU A 70 6.33 -4.05 -3.99
CA LEU A 70 5.88 -4.66 -5.25
C LEU A 70 6.51 -3.99 -6.49
N ASN A 71 7.11 -2.81 -6.33
CA ASN A 71 7.67 -2.00 -7.40
C ASN A 71 6.70 -1.73 -8.56
N ASP A 72 5.40 -1.59 -8.26
CA ASP A 72 4.35 -1.31 -9.24
C ASP A 72 4.00 0.18 -9.23
N MET A 73 4.56 0.91 -10.20
CA MET A 73 4.39 2.36 -10.34
C MET A 73 2.92 2.77 -10.53
N LYS A 74 2.10 1.95 -11.20
CA LYS A 74 0.68 2.25 -11.40
C LYS A 74 -0.08 2.15 -10.09
N LEU A 75 0.25 1.16 -9.26
CA LEU A 75 -0.34 0.98 -7.94
C LEU A 75 0.05 2.14 -7.01
N ILE A 76 1.32 2.55 -7.05
CA ILE A 76 1.84 3.70 -6.29
C ILE A 76 1.06 4.97 -6.65
N GLU A 77 0.93 5.27 -7.94
CA GLU A 77 0.20 6.45 -8.42
C GLU A 77 -1.28 6.42 -8.02
N ASN A 78 -1.93 5.26 -8.18
CA ASN A 78 -3.33 5.08 -7.79
C ASN A 78 -3.55 5.31 -6.29
N ILE A 79 -2.66 4.80 -5.43
CA ILE A 79 -2.73 5.00 -3.97
C ILE A 79 -2.58 6.49 -3.64
N PHE A 80 -1.59 7.14 -4.25
CA PHE A 80 -1.32 8.57 -4.05
C PHE A 80 -2.54 9.43 -4.44
N ARG A 81 -3.08 9.25 -5.65
CA ARG A 81 -4.26 9.98 -6.14
C ARG A 81 -5.54 9.67 -5.35
N SER A 82 -5.67 8.45 -4.81
CA SER A 82 -6.85 8.05 -4.03
C SER A 82 -6.89 8.61 -2.61
N CYS A 83 -5.79 9.21 -2.14
CA CYS A 83 -5.72 9.80 -0.80
C CYS A 83 -6.43 11.16 -0.80
N PRO A 84 -7.48 11.38 0.02
CA PRO A 84 -8.22 12.63 0.01
C PRO A 84 -7.58 13.73 0.88
N ASP A 85 -6.68 13.38 1.79
CA ASP A 85 -6.09 14.29 2.77
C ASP A 85 -4.72 14.82 2.32
N LEU A 86 -4.60 16.14 2.19
CA LEU A 86 -3.39 16.80 1.72
C LEU A 86 -2.21 16.58 2.68
N SER A 87 -2.44 16.56 3.99
CA SER A 87 -1.37 16.30 4.98
C SER A 87 -0.79 14.91 4.79
N THR A 88 -1.65 13.91 4.59
CA THR A 88 -1.23 12.54 4.31
C THR A 88 -0.55 12.44 2.94
N GLN A 89 -1.05 13.12 1.90
CA GLN A 89 -0.36 13.19 0.60
C GLN A 89 1.05 13.78 0.70
N LYS A 90 1.26 14.84 1.49
CA LYS A 90 2.61 15.40 1.75
C LYS A 90 3.53 14.38 2.42
N GLN A 91 3.02 13.57 3.35
CA GLN A 91 3.78 12.47 3.94
C GLN A 91 4.12 11.37 2.93
N LEU A 92 3.18 11.02 2.05
CA LEU A 92 3.39 10.07 0.95
C LEU A 92 4.46 10.58 -0.03
N ALA A 93 4.39 11.86 -0.41
CA ALA A 93 5.38 12.53 -1.25
C ALA A 93 6.78 12.44 -0.63
N PHE A 94 6.91 12.69 0.68
CA PHE A 94 8.17 12.54 1.39
C PHE A 94 8.70 11.09 1.38
N MET A 95 7.81 10.10 1.53
CA MET A 95 8.20 8.69 1.41
C MET A 95 8.71 8.35 0.01
N LEU A 96 8.06 8.88 -1.03
CA LEU A 96 8.45 8.67 -2.44
C LEU A 96 9.78 9.36 -2.76
N GLY A 97 9.97 10.61 -2.34
CA GLY A 97 11.24 11.34 -2.52
C GLY A 97 12.42 10.63 -1.88
N ARG A 98 12.25 10.05 -0.68
CA ARG A 98 13.28 9.22 -0.02
C ARG A 98 13.62 7.95 -0.77
N GLN A 99 12.67 7.37 -1.50
CA GLN A 99 12.88 6.21 -2.37
C GLN A 99 13.34 6.61 -3.78
N GLN A 100 13.54 7.91 -4.04
CA GLN A 100 13.85 8.48 -5.35
C GLN A 100 12.85 8.09 -6.45
N ILE A 101 11.59 7.97 -6.07
CA ILE A 101 10.48 7.70 -6.99
C ILE A 101 9.79 9.02 -7.27
N TYR A 102 9.79 9.40 -8.55
CA TYR A 102 9.10 10.58 -9.03
C TYR A 102 7.77 10.18 -9.67
N LEU A 103 6.69 10.80 -9.23
CA LEU A 103 5.39 10.70 -9.89
C LEU A 103 5.16 11.97 -10.71
N ASP A 104 4.83 11.79 -11.98
CA ASP A 104 4.34 12.88 -12.81
C ASP A 104 2.86 13.08 -12.50
N LEU A 105 2.56 14.09 -11.67
CA LEU A 105 1.22 14.34 -11.19
C LEU A 105 0.36 15.12 -12.20
N GLY A 106 0.95 15.58 -13.32
CA GLY A 106 0.26 16.36 -14.35
C GLY A 106 0.02 17.83 -13.96
N GLU A 107 -0.58 18.60 -14.86
CA GLU A 107 -0.92 20.03 -14.68
C GLU A 107 -2.32 20.19 -14.05
N ASP A 108 -2.47 19.96 -12.74
CA ASP A 108 -3.70 20.26 -11.97
C ASP A 108 -3.34 20.40 -10.48
N PRO A 109 -4.16 21.08 -9.63
CA PRO A 109 -4.07 22.48 -9.18
C PRO A 109 -2.80 22.84 -8.36
N ASP A 110 -2.69 24.11 -7.94
CA ASP A 110 -1.57 24.75 -7.19
C ASP A 110 -0.96 23.93 -6.02
N ASP A 111 -1.69 22.97 -5.44
CA ASP A 111 -1.21 22.08 -4.36
C ASP A 111 -0.25 20.97 -4.83
N PHE A 112 -0.21 20.65 -6.14
CA PHE A 112 0.68 19.59 -6.68
C PHE A 112 2.11 20.06 -6.93
N ASP A 113 2.32 21.37 -7.08
CA ASP A 113 3.67 21.95 -7.19
C ASP A 113 4.44 21.73 -5.87
N ASP A 114 3.80 22.01 -4.73
CA ASP A 114 4.32 21.71 -3.38
C ASP A 114 4.68 20.22 -3.23
N LEU A 115 3.82 19.31 -3.71
CA LEU A 115 4.05 17.87 -3.60
C LEU A 115 5.22 17.42 -4.47
N THR A 116 5.36 18.02 -5.65
CA THR A 116 6.47 17.76 -6.58
C THR A 116 7.79 18.28 -6.03
N GLU A 117 7.77 19.46 -5.41
CA GLU A 117 8.91 20.03 -4.69
C GLU A 117 9.37 19.09 -3.56
N ILE A 118 8.43 18.64 -2.70
CA ILE A 118 8.70 17.69 -1.62
C ILE A 118 9.29 16.37 -2.13
N MET A 119 8.79 15.83 -3.25
CA MET A 119 9.33 14.60 -3.85
C MET A 119 10.75 14.78 -4.39
N SER A 120 11.08 15.98 -4.89
CA SER A 120 12.41 16.30 -5.42
C SER A 120 13.44 16.70 -4.37
N ASN A 121 13.02 16.88 -3.11
CA ASN A 121 13.86 17.38 -2.01
C ASN A 121 14.55 18.71 -2.36
N THR A 122 13.84 19.55 -3.12
CA THR A 122 14.14 20.98 -3.30
C THR A 122 13.41 21.75 -2.21
#